data_AF-A0ABD4EKS2-F1
#
_entry.id   AF-A0ABD4EKS2-F1
#
_cell.length_a   1.000
_cell.length_b   1.000
_cell.length_c   1.000
_cell.angle_alpha   90.00
_cell.angle_beta   90.00
_cell.angle_gamma   90.00
#
_symmetry.space_group_name_H-M   'P 1'
#
loop_
_entity.id
_entity.type
_entity.pdbx_description
1 polymer ?
#
loop_
_entity_poly.entity_id
_entity_poly.type
_entity_poly.pdbx_seq_one_letter_code
_entity_poly.pdbx_strand_id
1 'polypeptide(L)'
;MERVNDNLFRWIKFHPESDFPCLRLEILEAGSNELIKRKNICDVYDEALKVTHDFKKLSFLDIYNLSVESQTLTFDLELSLLSQSVVNMNCSIKVENTDFSPLVCHRSESE
;
A
#
# COMPACT_ATOMS: atom_id res chain seq x y z
N MET A 1 -13.08 -4.71 5.88
CA MET A 1 -12.49 -6.04 6.11
C MET A 1 -13.15 -6.96 5.13
N GLU A 2 -12.37 -7.79 4.46
CA GLU A 2 -12.83 -8.61 3.33
C GLU A 2 -12.36 -10.04 3.51
N ARG A 3 -13.10 -10.98 2.93
CA ARG A 3 -12.69 -12.38 2.93
C ARG A 3 -11.81 -12.64 1.71
N VAL A 4 -10.60 -13.13 1.94
CA VAL A 4 -9.64 -13.47 0.90
C VAL A 4 -9.09 -14.86 1.22
N ASN A 5 -9.31 -15.82 0.32
CA ASN A 5 -9.08 -17.24 0.60
C ASN A 5 -9.85 -17.71 1.85
N ASP A 6 -9.17 -18.44 2.73
CA ASP A 6 -9.74 -18.93 3.98
C ASP A 6 -9.66 -17.90 5.11
N ASN A 7 -9.07 -16.74 4.86
CA ASN A 7 -8.72 -15.73 5.87
C ASN A 7 -9.47 -14.40 5.68
N LEU A 8 -9.31 -13.53 6.68
CA LEU A 8 -9.80 -12.16 6.67
C LEU A 8 -8.65 -11.21 6.35
N PHE A 9 -8.92 -10.24 5.49
CA PHE A 9 -7.99 -9.21 5.08
C PHE A 9 -8.51 -7.83 5.49
N ARG A 10 -7.62 -6.99 6.00
CA ARG A 10 -7.92 -5.57 6.23
C ARG A 10 -6.72 -4.70 5.93
N TRP A 11 -7.02 -3.44 5.63
CA TRP A 11 -6.04 -2.38 5.50
C TRP A 11 -6.37 -1.21 6.42
N ILE A 12 -5.34 -0.49 6.85
CA ILE A 12 -5.42 0.70 7.70
C ILE A 12 -4.52 1.76 7.09
N LYS A 13 -5.10 2.89 6.70
CA LYS A 13 -4.35 4.07 6.25
C LYS A 13 -4.04 4.94 7.48
N PHE A 14 -2.76 5.11 7.78
CA PHE A 14 -2.35 6.09 8.79
C PHE A 14 -2.40 7.49 8.19
N HIS A 15 -2.63 8.50 9.04
CA HIS A 15 -2.63 9.89 8.60
C HIS A 15 -1.26 10.27 8.04
N PRO A 16 -1.16 11.07 6.96
CA PRO A 16 0.12 11.50 6.39
C PRO A 16 1.02 12.25 7.39
N GLU A 17 0.42 12.96 8.34
CA GLU A 17 1.16 13.65 9.43
C GLU A 17 1.44 12.77 10.66
N SER A 18 1.10 11.48 10.60
CA SER A 18 1.44 10.51 11.65
C SER A 18 2.96 10.34 11.75
N ASP A 19 3.45 9.98 12.94
CA ASP A 19 4.83 9.48 13.11
C ASP A 19 5.13 8.27 12.21
N PHE A 20 4.09 7.59 11.71
CA PHE A 20 4.15 6.41 10.84
C PHE A 20 3.12 6.52 9.71
N PRO A 21 3.36 7.31 8.66
CA PRO A 21 2.42 7.54 7.56
C PRO A 21 2.46 6.37 6.58
N CYS A 22 2.03 5.19 7.01
CA CYS A 22 2.09 3.95 6.22
C CYS A 22 0.69 3.45 5.84
N LEU A 23 0.61 2.60 4.82
CA LEU A 23 -0.52 1.69 4.63
C LEU A 23 -0.22 0.37 5.34
N ARG A 24 -0.99 0.01 6.35
CA ARG A 24 -0.86 -1.28 7.03
C ARG A 24 -1.82 -2.28 6.44
N LEU A 25 -1.30 -3.45 6.10
CA LEU A 25 -2.02 -4.62 5.62
C LEU A 25 -1.96 -5.72 6.67
N GLU A 26 -3.08 -6.37 6.95
CA GLU A 26 -3.16 -7.48 7.90
C GLU A 26 -3.98 -8.64 7.35
N ILE A 27 -3.44 -9.85 7.51
CA ILE A 27 -4.15 -11.11 7.32
C ILE A 27 -4.49 -11.64 8.71
N LEU A 28 -5.75 -11.98 8.92
CA LEU A 28 -6.31 -12.47 10.17
C LEU A 28 -6.95 -13.84 9.91
N GLU A 29 -6.87 -14.73 10.88
CA GLU A 29 -7.58 -16.01 10.82
C GLU A 29 -9.11 -15.78 10.85
N ALA A 30 -9.84 -16.44 9.95
CA ALA A 30 -11.29 -16.33 9.92
C ALA A 30 -11.91 -17.03 11.15
N GLY A 31 -12.70 -16.29 11.91
CA GLY A 31 -13.44 -16.78 13.08
C GLY A 31 -12.82 -16.36 14.42
N SER A 32 -11.50 -16.44 14.57
CA SER A 32 -10.78 -15.99 15.77
C SER A 32 -10.32 -14.53 15.69
N ASN A 33 -10.14 -13.98 14.48
CA ASN A 33 -9.51 -12.69 14.20
C ASN A 33 -8.06 -12.58 14.71
N GLU A 34 -7.38 -13.71 14.93
CA GLU A 34 -5.98 -13.71 15.30
C GLU A 34 -5.10 -13.22 14.16
N LEU A 35 -4.06 -12.44 14.49
CA LEU A 35 -3.13 -11.89 13.49
C LEU A 35 -2.19 -12.96 12.95
N ILE A 36 -2.34 -13.28 11.67
CA ILE A 36 -1.45 -14.19 10.94
C ILE A 36 -0.22 -13.42 10.44
N LYS A 37 -0.45 -12.32 9.71
CA LYS A 37 0.62 -11.53 9.09
C LYS A 37 0.28 -10.05 9.08
N ARG A 38 1.30 -9.22 9.31
CA ARG A 38 1.25 -7.77 9.12
C ARG A 38 2.33 -7.33 8.14
N LYS A 39 1.99 -6.41 7.24
CA LYS A 39 2.93 -5.67 6.39
C LYS A 39 2.61 -4.19 6.47
N ASN A 40 3.63 -3.36 6.69
CA ASN A 40 3.49 -1.91 6.57
C ASN A 40 4.18 -1.48 5.28
N ILE A 41 3.48 -0.71 4.45
CA ILE A 41 4.02 -0.05 3.27
C ILE A 41 4.25 1.40 3.68
N CYS A 42 5.51 1.76 3.89
CA CYS A 42 5.93 3.09 4.35
C CYS A 42 6.81 3.80 3.31
N ASP A 43 7.09 3.13 2.20
CA ASP A 43 7.90 3.60 1.11
C ASP A 43 7.50 2.84 -0.15
N VAL A 44 7.84 3.43 -1.30
CA VAL A 44 7.69 2.77 -2.61
C VAL A 44 8.93 2.98 -3.45
N TYR A 45 9.28 1.96 -4.22
CA TYR A 45 10.37 2.04 -5.18
C TYR A 45 9.88 2.52 -6.54
N ASP A 46 10.53 3.54 -7.06
CA ASP A 46 10.27 4.14 -8.35
C ASP A 46 11.30 3.63 -9.37
N GLU A 47 10.87 2.67 -10.19
CA GLU A 47 11.73 2.04 -11.19
C GLU A 47 12.24 3.00 -12.26
N ALA A 48 11.51 4.08 -12.57
CA ALA A 48 11.91 5.02 -13.62
C ALA A 48 13.05 5.92 -13.15
N LEU A 49 12.99 6.38 -11.90
CA LEU A 49 14.03 7.20 -11.29
C LEU A 49 15.11 6.40 -10.57
N LYS A 50 14.90 5.10 -10.35
CA LYS A 50 15.78 4.24 -9.54
C LYS A 50 15.97 4.77 -8.12
N VAL A 51 14.89 5.25 -7.50
CA VAL A 51 14.89 5.80 -6.13
C VAL A 51 13.75 5.23 -5.31
N THR A 52 13.92 5.18 -3.99
CA THR A 52 12.84 4.86 -3.04
C THR A 52 12.27 6.15 -2.46
N HIS A 53 10.96 6.32 -2.57
CA HIS A 53 10.23 7.42 -1.96
C HIS A 53 9.76 7.00 -0.57
N ASP A 54 10.45 7.47 0.46
CA ASP A 54 10.08 7.30 1.86
C ASP A 54 8.92 8.24 2.21
N PHE A 55 7.79 7.68 2.65
CA PHE A 55 6.57 8.44 2.92
C PHE A 55 6.75 9.53 3.99
N LYS A 56 7.69 9.36 4.93
CA LYS A 56 7.99 10.39 5.94
C LYS A 56 8.72 11.61 5.38
N LYS A 57 9.32 11.50 4.20
CA LYS A 57 10.11 12.56 3.56
C LYS A 57 9.32 13.32 2.51
N LEU A 58 8.07 12.94 2.27
CA LEU A 58 7.18 13.60 1.33
C LEU A 58 6.59 14.87 1.95
N SER A 59 6.33 15.88 1.11
CA SER A 59 5.55 17.05 1.54
C SER A 59 4.06 16.73 1.63
N PHE A 60 3.59 15.77 0.81
CA PHE A 60 2.24 15.27 0.82
C PHE A 60 2.21 13.82 0.31
N LEU A 61 1.32 13.02 0.90
CA LEU A 61 1.03 11.65 0.53
C LEU A 61 -0.48 11.49 0.53
N ASP A 62 -1.04 11.03 -0.59
CA ASP A 62 -2.37 10.44 -0.60
C ASP A 62 -2.34 8.98 -1.06
N ILE A 63 -3.26 8.21 -0.49
CA ILE A 63 -3.50 6.79 -0.82
C ILE A 63 -5.00 6.66 -1.04
N TYR A 64 -5.41 6.35 -2.26
CA TYR A 64 -6.80 6.35 -2.69
C TYR A 64 -7.11 5.17 -3.64
N ASN A 65 -8.37 5.05 -4.04
CA ASN A 65 -8.86 3.95 -4.90
C ASN A 65 -8.48 2.54 -4.41
N LEU A 66 -8.49 2.31 -3.09
CA LEU A 66 -8.21 1.00 -2.53
C LEU A 66 -9.33 0.02 -2.90
N SER A 67 -8.98 -1.05 -3.60
CA SER A 67 -9.90 -2.12 -3.97
C SER A 67 -9.20 -3.48 -3.91
N VAL A 68 -9.96 -4.53 -3.66
CA VAL A 68 -9.45 -5.90 -3.72
C VAL A 68 -10.22 -6.66 -4.77
N GLU A 69 -9.50 -7.21 -5.73
CA GLU A 69 -10.07 -8.05 -6.78
C GLU A 69 -9.21 -9.29 -6.93
N SER A 70 -9.83 -10.47 -6.94
CA SER A 70 -9.13 -11.75 -7.13
C SER A 70 -7.88 -11.91 -6.24
N GLN A 71 -8.02 -11.58 -4.94
CA GLN A 71 -6.96 -11.65 -3.93
C GLN A 71 -5.82 -10.62 -4.12
N THR A 72 -5.98 -9.65 -5.01
CA THR A 72 -5.00 -8.59 -5.23
C THR A 72 -5.57 -7.29 -4.70
N LEU A 73 -4.87 -6.67 -3.74
CA LEU A 73 -5.15 -5.29 -3.34
C LEU A 73 -4.49 -4.37 -4.36
N THR A 74 -5.28 -3.49 -4.95
CA THR A 74 -4.83 -2.38 -5.78
C THR A 74 -5.13 -1.05 -5.09
N PHE A 75 -4.26 -0.07 -5.29
CA PHE A 75 -4.42 1.28 -4.77
C PHE A 75 -3.57 2.26 -5.57
N ASP A 76 -3.99 3.52 -5.57
CA ASP A 76 -3.23 4.62 -6.17
C ASP A 76 -2.54 5.44 -5.09
N LEU A 77 -1.39 6.01 -5.46
CA LEU A 77 -0.58 6.90 -4.66
C LEU A 77 -0.38 8.23 -5.39
N GLU A 78 -0.57 9.32 -4.67
CA GLU A 78 -0.10 10.65 -5.07
C GLU A 78 1.01 11.07 -4.11
N LEU A 79 2.21 11.25 -4.65
CA LEU A 79 3.41 11.58 -3.88
C LEU A 79 3.88 12.98 -4.27
N SER A 80 3.80 13.94 -3.35
CA SER A 80 4.45 15.23 -3.56
C SER A 80 5.85 15.21 -2.97
N LEU A 81 6.84 15.42 -3.83
CA LEU A 81 8.25 15.53 -3.43
C LEU A 81 8.55 16.94 -2.89
N LEU A 82 9.57 17.06 -2.05
CA LEU A 82 10.05 18.37 -1.56
C LEU A 82 10.49 19.31 -2.70
N SER A 83 10.86 18.75 -3.86
CA SER A 83 11.15 19.47 -5.10
C SER A 83 9.92 20.04 -5.82
N GLN A 84 8.71 19.90 -5.24
CA GLN A 84 7.41 20.31 -5.81
C GLN A 84 6.95 19.52 -7.03
N SER A 85 7.63 18.42 -7.36
CA SER A 85 7.15 17.47 -8.38
C SER A 85 6.17 16.48 -7.76
N VAL A 86 5.05 16.24 -8.44
CA VAL A 86 4.07 15.21 -8.07
C VAL A 86 4.36 13.94 -8.86
N VAL A 87 4.33 12.80 -8.17
CA VAL A 87 4.47 11.47 -8.77
C VAL A 87 3.22 10.68 -8.43
N ASN A 88 2.49 10.26 -9.46
CA ASN A 88 1.35 9.36 -9.32
C ASN A 88 1.80 7.92 -9.59
N MET A 89 1.37 6.98 -8.76
CA MET A 89 1.70 5.57 -8.92
C MET A 89 0.47 4.69 -8.71
N ASN A 90 0.29 3.69 -9.57
CA ASN A 90 -0.62 2.59 -9.33
C ASN A 90 0.16 1.42 -8.71
N CYS A 91 -0.33 0.93 -7.58
CA CYS A 91 0.31 -0.11 -6.80
C CYS A 91 -0.59 -1.33 -6.66
N SER A 92 0.02 -2.50 -6.66
CA SER A 92 -0.66 -3.78 -6.49
C SER A 92 0.14 -4.71 -5.57
N ILE A 93 -0.58 -5.48 -4.77
CA ILE A 93 -0.02 -6.51 -3.91
C ILE A 93 -0.99 -7.67 -3.77
N LYS A 94 -0.52 -8.88 -4.03
CA LYS A 94 -1.31 -10.09 -3.87
C LYS A 94 -1.31 -10.53 -2.40
N VAL A 95 -2.50 -10.81 -1.90
CA VAL A 95 -2.75 -11.38 -0.59
C VAL A 95 -2.80 -12.89 -0.75
N GLU A 96 -1.70 -13.55 -0.39
CA GLU A 96 -1.64 -15.01 -0.34
C GLU A 96 -2.29 -15.51 0.95
N ASN A 97 -2.34 -16.83 1.16
CA ASN A 97 -3.07 -17.37 2.30
C ASN A 97 -2.50 -16.90 3.65
N THR A 98 -1.17 -16.87 3.82
CA THR A 98 -0.51 -16.49 5.07
C THR A 98 0.59 -15.45 4.89
N ASP A 99 0.73 -14.89 3.68
CA ASP A 99 1.74 -13.88 3.38
C ASP A 99 1.27 -12.90 2.29
N PHE A 100 2.11 -11.91 2.00
CA PHE A 100 1.90 -10.98 0.90
C PHE A 100 2.99 -11.13 -0.16
N SER A 101 2.62 -10.97 -1.43
CA SER A 101 3.61 -10.84 -2.50
C SER A 101 4.49 -9.58 -2.28
N PRO A 102 5.60 -9.46 -3.04
CA PRO A 102 6.24 -8.17 -3.22
C PRO A 102 5.23 -7.12 -3.67
N LEU A 103 5.40 -5.89 -3.19
CA LEU A 103 4.63 -4.74 -3.65
C LEU A 103 5.16 -4.36 -5.03
N VAL A 104 4.26 -4.17 -5.98
CA VAL A 104 4.61 -3.71 -7.33
C VAL A 104 3.92 -2.38 -7.56
N CYS A 105 4.70 -1.34 -7.86
CA CYS A 105 4.17 -0.02 -8.17
C CYS A 105 4.72 0.46 -9.51
N HIS A 106 3.86 1.05 -10.31
CA HIS A 106 4.20 1.66 -11.59
C HIS A 106 3.75 3.11 -11.58
N ARG A 107 4.54 4.00 -12.19
CA ARG A 107 4.09 5.37 -12.39
C ARG A 107 2.86 5.36 -13.28
N SER A 108 1.82 6.07 -12.86
CA SER A 108 0.67 6.33 -13.72
C SER A 108 1.10 7.40 -14.71
N GLU A 109 1.22 7.05 -16.00
CA GLU A 109 1.44 8.05 -17.03
C GLU A 109 0.24 9.01 -16.99
N SER A 110 0.50 10.30 -16.76
CA SER A 110 -0.49 11.33 -17.00
C SER A 110 -0.72 11.38 -18.50
N GLU A 111 -1.91 10.94 -18.95
CA GLU A 111 -2.42 11.18 -20.30
C GLU A 111 -2.37 12.67 -20.67
#